data_AF-A0A3D2I761-F1
#
_entry.id   AF-A0A3D2I761-F1
#
_cell.length_a   1.000
_cell.length_b   1.000
_cell.length_c   1.000
_cell.angle_alpha   90.00
_cell.angle_beta   90.00
_cell.angle_gamma   90.00
#
_symmetry.space_group_name_H-M   'P 1'
#
loop_
_entity.id
_entity.type
_entity.pdbx_description
1 polymer ?
#
loop_
_entity_poly.entity_id
_entity_poly.type
_entity_poly.pdbx_seq_one_letter_code
_entity_poly.pdbx_strand_id
1 'polypeptide(L)'
;IFALLALDAGGYQAPEGARYTRETIIEAIVSAQGEDGGFSLTGDALDADITAMALQALAPYADGQAEVIDRALAALSAAQCADGGFASWGAENAESTAQVVMALCALGIDPAADERFCKEGGSAVTALLGFRVEDGSFAHVGGT
;
A
#
# COMPACT_ATOMS: atom_id res chain seq x y z
N ILE A 1 1.40 11.66 -1.49
CA ILE A 1 0.66 10.64 -0.71
C ILE A 1 -0.03 11.26 0.50
N PHE A 2 0.65 11.56 1.62
CA PHE A 2 -0.01 12.06 2.84
C PHE A 2 -0.82 13.35 2.66
N ALA A 3 -0.41 14.25 1.76
CA ALA A 3 -1.20 15.44 1.46
C ALA A 3 -2.60 15.11 0.91
N LEU A 4 -2.70 14.10 0.03
CA LEU A 4 -3.99 13.66 -0.52
C LEU A 4 -4.84 12.97 0.54
N LEU A 5 -4.23 12.05 1.30
CA LEU A 5 -4.89 11.40 2.45
C LEU A 5 -5.42 12.42 3.46
N ALA A 6 -4.64 13.47 3.77
CA ALA A 6 -5.07 14.53 4.68
C ALA A 6 -6.26 15.32 4.13
N LEU A 7 -6.27 15.66 2.84
CA LEU A 7 -7.42 16.33 2.21
C LEU A 7 -8.67 15.43 2.27
N ASP A 8 -8.52 14.14 2.01
CA ASP A 8 -9.64 13.21 1.94
C ASP A 8 -10.18 12.79 3.31
N ALA A 9 -9.33 12.75 4.35
CA ALA A 9 -9.73 12.40 5.71
C ALA A 9 -10.84 13.29 6.29
N GLY A 10 -10.96 14.54 5.81
CA GLY A 10 -12.00 15.48 6.23
C GLY A 10 -12.80 16.11 5.09
N GLY A 11 -12.62 15.65 3.85
CA GLY A 11 -13.20 16.30 2.67
C GLY A 11 -12.73 17.75 2.47
N TYR A 12 -11.52 18.06 2.92
CA TYR A 12 -10.96 19.40 2.84
C TYR A 12 -10.66 19.80 1.40
N GLN A 13 -10.84 21.09 1.13
CA GLN A 13 -10.45 21.72 -0.12
C GLN A 13 -9.08 22.37 0.05
N ALA A 14 -8.27 22.34 -1.00
CA ALA A 14 -7.08 23.17 -1.04
C ALA A 14 -7.51 24.66 -1.01
N PRO A 15 -6.89 25.52 -0.19
CA PRO A 15 -7.19 26.94 -0.19
C PRO A 15 -6.98 27.58 -1.56
N GLU A 16 -7.69 28.67 -1.83
CA GLU A 16 -7.46 29.46 -3.05
C GLU A 16 -5.99 29.96 -3.08
N GLY A 17 -5.35 29.83 -4.24
CA GLY A 17 -3.93 30.20 -4.42
C GLY A 17 -2.94 29.22 -3.79
N ALA A 18 -3.39 28.06 -3.28
CA ALA A 18 -2.48 27.02 -2.83
C ALA A 18 -1.54 26.57 -3.97
N ARG A 19 -0.27 26.33 -3.62
CA ARG A 19 0.75 25.86 -4.58
C ARG A 19 0.38 24.52 -5.22
N TYR A 20 -0.32 23.66 -4.48
CA TYR A 20 -0.73 22.33 -4.91
C TYR A 20 -2.24 22.20 -4.76
N THR A 21 -2.91 21.77 -5.82
CA THR A 21 -4.32 21.37 -5.80
C THR A 21 -4.43 19.86 -5.66
N ARG A 22 -5.65 19.36 -5.39
CA ARG A 22 -5.94 17.93 -5.33
C ARG A 22 -5.51 17.21 -6.60
N GLU A 23 -5.84 17.78 -7.75
CA GLU A 23 -5.50 17.27 -9.08
C GLU A 23 -3.99 17.17 -9.26
N THR A 24 -3.25 18.25 -8.95
CA THR A 24 -1.78 18.23 -9.08
C THR A 24 -1.11 17.23 -8.13
N ILE A 25 -1.71 16.95 -6.97
CA ILE A 25 -1.21 15.94 -6.03
C ILE A 25 -1.47 14.53 -6.58
N ILE A 26 -2.65 14.27 -7.14
CA ILE A 26 -2.98 13.00 -7.79
C ILE A 26 -2.04 12.76 -8.97
N GLU A 27 -1.88 13.74 -9.85
CA GLU A 27 -0.97 13.68 -11.00
C GLU A 27 0.47 13.42 -10.56
N ALA A 28 0.94 14.06 -9.48
CA ALA A 28 2.27 13.84 -8.95
C ALA A 28 2.45 12.43 -8.38
N ILE A 29 1.43 11.84 -7.73
CA ILE A 29 1.48 10.45 -7.28
C ILE A 29 1.53 9.54 -8.50
N VAL A 30 0.57 9.66 -9.42
CA VAL A 30 0.46 8.82 -10.62
C VAL A 30 1.73 8.84 -11.47
N SER A 31 2.30 10.03 -11.70
CA SER A 31 3.52 10.20 -12.51
C SER A 31 4.77 9.64 -11.83
N ALA A 32 4.71 9.31 -10.55
CA ALA A 32 5.81 8.72 -9.80
C ALA A 32 5.79 7.18 -9.84
N GLN A 33 4.82 6.55 -10.52
CA GLN A 33 4.81 5.09 -10.66
C GLN A 33 6.02 4.63 -11.48
N GLY A 34 6.78 3.68 -10.93
CA GLY A 34 7.94 3.10 -11.57
C GLY A 34 7.59 2.18 -12.74
N GLU A 35 8.60 1.81 -13.53
CA GLU A 35 8.43 0.87 -14.65
C GLU A 35 7.94 -0.50 -14.18
N ASP A 36 8.31 -0.91 -12.97
CA ASP A 36 7.86 -2.14 -12.31
C ASP A 36 6.40 -2.08 -11.81
N GLY A 37 5.74 -0.93 -11.95
CA GLY A 37 4.36 -0.70 -11.53
C GLY A 37 4.21 -0.32 -10.06
N GLY A 38 5.28 -0.33 -9.28
CA GLY A 38 5.27 0.09 -7.88
C GLY A 38 5.57 1.57 -7.69
N PHE A 39 5.67 1.96 -6.43
CA PHE A 39 6.14 3.28 -6.02
C PHE A 39 7.28 3.13 -5.01
N SER A 40 8.17 4.12 -4.97
CA SER A 40 9.26 4.18 -4.01
C SER A 40 9.49 5.61 -3.54
N LEU A 41 10.00 5.76 -2.31
CA LEU A 41 10.41 7.05 -1.78
C LEU A 41 11.75 7.49 -2.39
N THR A 42 12.64 6.51 -2.63
CA THR A 42 13.99 6.72 -3.16
C THR A 42 14.42 5.50 -3.97
N GLY A 43 15.03 5.74 -5.14
CA GLY A 43 15.44 4.67 -6.05
C GLY A 43 14.29 4.22 -6.95
N ASP A 44 14.58 3.23 -7.80
CA ASP A 44 13.70 2.86 -8.92
C ASP A 44 12.90 1.57 -8.67
N ALA A 45 13.26 0.79 -7.65
CA ALA A 45 12.58 -0.44 -7.29
C ALA A 45 11.40 -0.16 -6.35
N LEU A 46 10.30 -0.90 -6.52
CA LEU A 46 9.13 -0.81 -5.67
C LEU A 46 9.48 -0.95 -4.18
N ASP A 47 8.79 -0.17 -3.37
CA ASP A 47 8.75 -0.33 -1.92
C ASP A 47 7.32 -0.65 -1.49
N ALA A 48 7.14 -1.70 -0.68
CA ALA A 48 5.82 -2.17 -0.28
C ALA A 48 5.02 -1.11 0.47
N ASP A 49 5.66 -0.34 1.36
CA ASP A 49 4.99 0.72 2.14
C ASP A 49 4.53 1.83 1.20
N ILE A 50 5.44 2.37 0.39
CA ILE A 50 5.13 3.52 -0.46
C ILE A 50 4.10 3.14 -1.52
N THR A 51 4.19 1.92 -2.07
CA THR A 51 3.22 1.41 -3.04
C THR A 51 1.83 1.28 -2.42
N ALA A 52 1.73 0.64 -1.24
CA ALA A 52 0.47 0.49 -0.54
C ALA A 52 -0.13 1.82 -0.09
N MET A 53 0.69 2.75 0.41
CA MET A 53 0.23 4.08 0.81
C MET A 53 -0.22 4.92 -0.40
N ALA A 54 0.40 4.76 -1.56
CA ALA A 54 -0.06 5.38 -2.80
C ALA A 54 -1.44 4.83 -3.20
N LEU A 55 -1.64 3.52 -3.14
CA LEU A 55 -2.94 2.88 -3.38
C LEU A 55 -4.03 3.38 -2.41
N GLN A 56 -3.73 3.48 -1.12
CA GLN A 56 -4.66 4.06 -0.13
C GLN A 56 -5.08 5.49 -0.51
N ALA A 57 -4.12 6.31 -0.96
CA ALA A 57 -4.39 7.68 -1.38
C ALA A 57 -5.17 7.78 -2.70
N LEU A 58 -4.98 6.84 -3.62
CA LEU A 58 -5.64 6.81 -4.92
C LEU A 58 -7.00 6.08 -4.90
N ALA A 59 -7.30 5.30 -3.87
CA ALA A 59 -8.53 4.51 -3.78
C ALA A 59 -9.83 5.31 -4.02
N PRO A 60 -10.00 6.54 -3.48
CA PRO A 60 -11.19 7.36 -3.77
C PRO A 60 -11.31 7.82 -5.24
N TYR A 61 -10.25 7.68 -6.03
CA TYR A 61 -10.14 8.13 -7.41
C TYR A 61 -9.99 6.95 -8.39
N ALA A 62 -10.35 5.74 -7.97
CA ALA A 62 -10.07 4.51 -8.70
C ALA A 62 -10.61 4.52 -10.15
N ASP A 63 -11.80 5.07 -10.37
CA ASP A 63 -12.40 5.18 -11.71
C ASP A 63 -11.51 5.92 -12.73
N GLY A 64 -10.73 6.91 -12.25
CA GLY A 64 -9.81 7.68 -13.09
C GLY A 64 -8.37 7.16 -13.09
N GLN A 65 -8.04 6.21 -12.22
CA GLN A 65 -6.67 5.74 -11.96
C GLN A 65 -6.54 4.21 -12.03
N ALA A 66 -7.50 3.54 -12.69
CA ALA A 66 -7.59 2.08 -12.72
C ALA A 66 -6.29 1.40 -13.21
N GLU A 67 -5.69 1.89 -14.31
CA GLU A 67 -4.45 1.31 -14.84
C GLU A 67 -3.28 1.40 -13.84
N VAL A 68 -3.14 2.55 -13.18
CA VAL A 68 -2.10 2.79 -12.17
C VAL A 68 -2.31 1.86 -10.97
N ILE A 69 -3.55 1.75 -10.50
CA ILE A 69 -3.93 0.89 -9.38
C ILE A 69 -3.69 -0.58 -9.71
N ASP A 70 -4.12 -1.05 -10.89
CA ASP A 70 -3.97 -2.44 -11.30
C ASP A 70 -2.49 -2.85 -11.41
N ARG A 71 -1.66 -1.95 -11.97
CA ARG A 71 -0.20 -2.17 -12.03
C ARG A 71 0.43 -2.25 -10.64
N ALA A 72 0.04 -1.38 -9.72
CA ALA A 72 0.55 -1.38 -8.36
C ALA A 72 0.08 -2.61 -7.56
N LEU A 73 -1.17 -3.06 -7.75
CA LEU A 73 -1.68 -4.30 -7.16
C LEU A 73 -0.92 -5.52 -7.71
N ALA A 74 -0.65 -5.56 -9.02
CA ALA A 74 0.14 -6.63 -9.63
C ALA A 74 1.58 -6.64 -9.10
N ALA A 75 2.21 -5.47 -8.96
CA ALA A 75 3.54 -5.32 -8.38
C ALA A 75 3.60 -5.81 -6.93
N LEU A 76 2.64 -5.41 -6.08
CA LEU A 76 2.54 -5.91 -4.70
C LEU A 76 2.29 -7.42 -4.66
N SER A 77 1.35 -7.93 -5.44
CA SER A 77 1.09 -9.38 -5.52
C SER A 77 2.34 -10.17 -5.91
N ALA A 78 3.19 -9.64 -6.80
CA ALA A 78 4.45 -10.26 -7.18
C ALA A 78 5.53 -10.15 -6.09
N ALA A 79 5.52 -9.08 -5.29
CA ALA A 79 6.46 -8.83 -4.20
C ALA A 79 6.12 -9.55 -2.88
N GLN A 80 4.90 -10.08 -2.75
CA GLN A 80 4.46 -10.79 -1.55
C GLN A 80 5.31 -12.04 -1.26
N CYS A 81 5.76 -12.18 -0.03
CA CYS A 81 6.54 -13.33 0.46
C CYS A 81 5.72 -14.63 0.44
N ALA A 82 6.42 -15.76 0.50
CA ALA A 82 5.80 -17.09 0.40
C ALA A 82 4.81 -17.41 1.54
N ASP A 83 5.00 -16.81 2.71
CA ASP A 83 4.12 -16.86 3.89
C ASP A 83 2.98 -15.83 3.87
N GLY A 84 2.92 -14.99 2.83
CA GLY A 84 1.92 -13.96 2.64
C GLY A 84 2.35 -12.58 3.13
N GLY A 85 3.52 -12.43 3.75
CA GLY A 85 4.04 -11.17 4.29
C GLY A 85 4.61 -10.23 3.23
N PHE A 86 5.04 -9.06 3.67
CA PHE A 86 5.69 -8.06 2.83
C PHE A 86 6.96 -7.52 3.46
N ALA A 87 7.98 -7.37 2.62
CA ALA A 87 9.24 -6.77 3.00
C ALA A 87 9.37 -5.34 2.48
N SER A 88 10.00 -4.51 3.30
CA SER A 88 10.49 -3.19 2.93
C SER A 88 11.91 -3.04 3.47
N TRP A 89 12.79 -2.36 2.74
CA TRP A 89 14.20 -2.16 3.10
C TRP A 89 14.97 -3.45 3.49
N GLY A 90 14.59 -4.59 2.91
CA GLY A 90 15.28 -5.86 3.09
C GLY A 90 14.81 -6.71 4.27
N ALA A 91 13.77 -6.30 5.00
CA ALA A 91 13.20 -7.09 6.08
C ALA A 91 11.68 -7.22 5.92
N GLU A 92 11.20 -8.46 6.01
CA GLU A 92 9.77 -8.72 6.15
C GLU A 92 9.29 -8.26 7.53
N ASN A 93 8.22 -7.48 7.55
CA ASN A 93 7.79 -6.82 8.78
C ASN A 93 6.27 -6.62 8.88
N ALA A 94 5.80 -6.39 10.10
CA ALA A 94 4.40 -6.20 10.42
C ALA A 94 3.83 -4.93 9.78
N GLU A 95 4.60 -3.85 9.78
CA GLU A 95 4.17 -2.53 9.32
C GLU A 95 3.87 -2.52 7.81
N SER A 96 4.78 -3.07 7.00
CA SER A 96 4.61 -3.21 5.56
C SER A 96 3.45 -4.11 5.20
N THR A 97 3.31 -5.23 5.91
CA THR A 97 2.17 -6.13 5.72
C THR A 97 0.86 -5.42 6.07
N ALA A 98 0.82 -4.64 7.15
CA ALA A 98 -0.34 -3.85 7.54
C ALA A 98 -0.68 -2.76 6.52
N GLN A 99 0.30 -2.08 5.92
CA GLN A 99 0.07 -1.10 4.86
C GLN A 99 -0.64 -1.73 3.66
N VAL A 100 -0.19 -2.92 3.22
CA VAL A 100 -0.84 -3.62 2.11
C VAL A 100 -2.26 -4.04 2.47
N VAL A 101 -2.48 -4.58 3.67
CA VAL A 101 -3.84 -4.90 4.16
C VAL A 101 -4.74 -3.66 4.13
N MET A 102 -4.26 -2.51 4.59
CA MET A 102 -5.03 -1.25 4.53
C MET A 102 -5.32 -0.80 3.10
N ALA A 103 -4.37 -0.96 2.17
CA ALA A 103 -4.56 -0.62 0.76
C ALA A 103 -5.64 -1.48 0.09
N LEU A 104 -5.62 -2.80 0.32
CA LEU A 104 -6.63 -3.71 -0.20
C LEU A 104 -8.02 -3.36 0.33
N CYS A 105 -8.14 -3.14 1.65
CA CYS A 105 -9.39 -2.70 2.26
C CYS A 105 -9.89 -1.37 1.68
N ALA A 106 -9.01 -0.39 1.46
CA ALA A 106 -9.38 0.91 0.87
C ALA A 106 -9.93 0.76 -0.56
N LEU A 107 -9.46 -0.23 -1.30
CA LEU A 107 -9.94 -0.57 -2.65
C LEU A 107 -11.14 -1.53 -2.65
N GLY A 108 -11.66 -1.91 -1.49
CA GLY A 108 -12.76 -2.86 -1.36
C GLY A 108 -12.38 -4.31 -1.71
N ILE A 109 -11.08 -4.63 -1.67
CA ILE A 109 -10.54 -5.97 -1.91
C ILE A 109 -10.40 -6.68 -0.56
N ASP A 110 -10.87 -7.93 -0.48
CA ASP A 110 -10.72 -8.75 0.73
C ASP A 110 -9.26 -9.25 0.86
N PRO A 111 -8.47 -8.75 1.83
CA PRO A 111 -7.07 -9.12 1.98
C PRO A 111 -6.85 -10.56 2.47
N ALA A 112 -7.91 -11.25 2.92
CA ALA A 112 -7.84 -12.64 3.36
C ALA A 112 -8.30 -13.64 2.29
N ALA A 113 -8.96 -13.18 1.22
CA ALA A 113 -9.59 -14.06 0.23
C ALA A 113 -9.23 -13.74 -1.23
N ASP A 114 -8.69 -12.56 -1.54
CA ASP A 114 -8.24 -12.25 -2.90
C ASP A 114 -7.04 -13.13 -3.27
N GLU A 115 -7.20 -13.94 -4.32
CA GLU A 115 -6.22 -14.92 -4.75
C GLU A 115 -4.86 -14.30 -5.13
N ARG A 116 -4.84 -13.03 -5.55
CA ARG A 116 -3.58 -12.32 -5.84
C ARG A 116 -2.72 -12.18 -4.58
N PHE A 117 -3.37 -12.04 -3.43
CA PHE A 117 -2.76 -11.79 -2.12
C PHE A 117 -2.80 -13.00 -1.18
N CYS A 118 -3.04 -14.20 -1.72
CA CYS A 118 -2.97 -15.47 -1.01
C CYS A 118 -1.87 -16.35 -1.64
N LYS A 119 -0.80 -16.60 -0.89
CA LYS A 119 0.26 -17.56 -1.25
C LYS A 119 0.03 -18.89 -0.54
N GLU A 120 0.81 -19.92 -0.89
CA GLU A 120 0.70 -21.24 -0.23
C GLU A 120 0.88 -21.16 1.28
N GLY A 121 1.77 -20.29 1.77
CA GLY A 121 2.02 -20.13 3.20
C GLY A 121 1.04 -19.20 3.94
N GLY A 122 0.18 -18.47 3.23
CA GLY A 122 -0.79 -17.56 3.85
C GLY A 122 -1.23 -16.39 2.99
N SER A 123 -2.21 -15.65 3.50
CA SER A 123 -2.63 -14.34 2.99
C SER A 123 -1.91 -13.21 3.72
N ALA A 124 -2.07 -11.98 3.22
CA ALA A 124 -1.55 -10.78 3.91
C ALA A 124 -2.09 -10.66 5.35
N VAL A 125 -3.33 -11.08 5.59
CA VAL A 125 -3.92 -11.07 6.95
C VAL A 125 -3.28 -12.13 7.85
N THR A 126 -3.09 -13.36 7.36
CA THR A 126 -2.47 -14.41 8.18
C THR A 126 -1.02 -14.10 8.50
N ALA A 127 -0.28 -13.55 7.53
CA ALA A 127 1.09 -13.10 7.75
C ALA A 127 1.14 -11.99 8.81
N LEU A 128 0.29 -10.96 8.71
CA LEU A 128 0.20 -9.90 9.71
C LEU A 128 -0.04 -10.46 11.12
N LEU A 129 -0.99 -11.41 11.25
CA LEU A 129 -1.29 -12.07 12.52
C LEU A 129 -0.13 -12.93 13.04
N GLY A 130 0.76 -13.40 12.17
CA GLY A 130 1.99 -14.11 12.53
C GLY A 130 2.99 -13.24 13.32
N PHE A 131 2.94 -11.92 13.16
CA PHE A 131 3.75 -10.99 13.96
C PHE A 131 3.17 -10.71 15.35
N ARG A 132 1.96 -11.18 15.66
CA ARG A 132 1.33 -10.98 16.97
C ARG A 132 1.99 -11.86 18.03
N VAL A 133 2.47 -11.26 19.11
CA VAL A 133 3.08 -11.98 20.25
C VAL A 133 2.05 -12.27 21.36
N GLU A 134 2.48 -12.97 22.42
CA GLU A 134 1.60 -13.48 23.49
C GLU A 134 0.76 -12.39 24.18
N ASP A 135 1.35 -11.22 24.42
CA ASP A 135 0.67 -10.07 25.05
C ASP A 135 -0.30 -9.33 24.12
N GLY A 136 -0.36 -9.72 22.85
CA GLY A 136 -1.22 -9.14 21.83
C GLY A 136 -0.65 -7.93 21.09
N SER A 137 0.56 -7.49 21.43
CA SER A 137 1.33 -6.56 20.59
C SER A 137 1.85 -7.25 19.31
N PHE A 138 2.39 -6.46 18.39
CA PHE A 138 2.96 -6.94 17.13
C PHE A 138 4.46 -6.64 17.12
N ALA A 139 5.27 -7.66 16.87
CA ALA A 139 6.71 -7.50 16.68
C ALA A 139 6.99 -6.90 15.31
N HIS A 140 8.02 -6.04 15.23
CA HIS A 140 8.45 -5.46 13.96
C HIS A 140 8.82 -6.57 12.94
N VAL A 141 9.68 -7.50 13.34
CA VAL A 141 10.07 -8.69 12.57
C VAL A 141 9.63 -9.95 13.34
N GLY A 142 9.24 -11.00 12.62
CA GLY A 142 8.81 -12.26 13.23
C GLY A 142 9.96 -12.99 13.93
N GLY A 143 9.64 -13.70 15.03
CA GLY A 143 10.59 -14.61 15.70
C GLY A 143 11.41 -14.01 16.86
N THR A 144 10.90 -12.97 17.53
CA THR A 144 11.47 -12.44 18.79
C THR A 144 10.70 -12.87 20.02
#